data_AF-A0A1A0P1V6-F1
#
_entry.id   AF-A0A1A0P1V6-F1
#
_cell.length_a   1.000
_cell.length_b   1.000
_cell.length_c   1.000
_cell.angle_alpha   90.00
_cell.angle_beta   90.00
_cell.angle_gamma   90.00
#
_symmetry.space_group_name_H-M   'P 1'
#
loop_
_entity.id
_entity.type
_entity.pdbx_description
1 polymer ?
#
loop_
_entity_poly.entity_id
_entity_poly.type
_entity_poly.pdbx_seq_one_letter_code
_entity_poly.pdbx_strand_id
1 'polypeptide(L)'
;MDVRALSHAQWLGLRNIGFGGELPSGELDRSYRGQSTVRNVCAVDLALTSGMRLTEWSTLLDAEIPPSGGGTSLVLEACAKNARRRRVYIPSSTVKAVELYRGTERRSLVRKAQNALQRKLPTLAVVTQFDPAAGKVTYRHKGLDKCEELAAIPPEMRRLLVRIDEDGSIEPMSLFVGKGGHPPSQRRWHQYFEDANDRLATFGSATPTMPLAVTPHDLRHTFAVVMLRSLQQRATQFEQSRPRTGFGTISEHIIHNPLLTLQRLLGHASPSTTMVYLRYVDESDELIQRAFESWNDNTMDYATYALDELEAER
;
A
#
# COMPACT_ATOMS: atom_id res chain seq x y z
N MET A 1 -17.87 -1.52 -15.31
CA MET A 1 -16.64 -1.09 -14.62
C MET A 1 -15.54 -1.28 -15.62
N ASP A 2 -14.91 -0.20 -16.02
CA ASP A 2 -13.76 -0.24 -16.92
C ASP A 2 -12.51 -0.49 -16.07
N VAL A 3 -11.91 -1.67 -16.20
CA VAL A 3 -10.70 -2.03 -15.47
C VAL A 3 -9.52 -1.64 -16.33
N ARG A 4 -8.64 -0.80 -15.76
CA ARG A 4 -7.43 -0.35 -16.42
C ARG A 4 -6.23 -0.73 -15.58
N ALA A 5 -5.42 -1.65 -16.11
CA ALA A 5 -4.13 -2.02 -15.55
C ALA A 5 -3.02 -1.24 -16.27
N LEU A 6 -2.06 -0.73 -15.51
CA LEU A 6 -0.90 -0.04 -16.06
C LEU A 6 0.12 -1.05 -16.56
N SER A 7 0.74 -0.77 -17.71
CA SER A 7 1.95 -1.46 -18.13
C SER A 7 3.14 -1.12 -17.20
N HIS A 8 4.20 -1.92 -17.25
CA HIS A 8 5.39 -1.65 -16.45
C HIS A 8 6.00 -0.29 -16.77
N ALA A 9 6.08 0.05 -18.06
CA ALA A 9 6.57 1.34 -18.50
C ALA A 9 5.69 2.48 -17.97
N GLN A 10 4.36 2.36 -18.09
CA GLN A 10 3.42 3.36 -17.56
C GLN A 10 3.56 3.54 -16.05
N TRP A 11 3.76 2.45 -15.31
CA TRP A 11 4.04 2.49 -13.89
C TRP A 11 5.35 3.22 -13.58
N LEU A 12 6.46 2.88 -14.24
CA LEU A 12 7.74 3.55 -14.04
C LEU A 12 7.66 5.04 -14.38
N GLY A 13 6.95 5.39 -15.46
CA GLY A 13 6.69 6.79 -15.80
C GLY A 13 5.95 7.51 -14.67
N LEU A 14 4.81 6.98 -14.23
CA LEU A 14 4.05 7.55 -13.12
C LEU A 14 4.89 7.70 -11.85
N ARG A 15 5.60 6.63 -11.48
CA ARG A 15 6.39 6.56 -10.26
C ARG A 15 7.58 7.52 -10.29
N ASN A 16 8.45 7.42 -11.28
CA ASN A 16 9.72 8.12 -11.30
C ASN A 16 9.57 9.56 -11.83
N ILE A 17 8.81 9.74 -12.91
CA ILE A 17 8.64 11.06 -13.54
C ILE A 17 7.52 11.82 -12.84
N GLY A 18 6.33 11.22 -12.74
CA GLY A 18 5.15 11.86 -12.16
C GLY A 18 5.33 12.21 -10.68
N PHE A 19 5.61 11.22 -9.84
CA PHE A 19 5.78 11.42 -8.39
C PHE A 19 7.23 11.69 -7.97
N GLY A 20 8.20 11.03 -8.60
CA GLY A 20 9.61 11.06 -8.23
C GLY A 20 10.34 12.32 -8.67
N GLY A 21 9.82 13.05 -9.66
CA GLY A 21 10.47 14.27 -10.17
C GLY A 21 11.66 14.01 -11.08
N GLU A 22 11.79 12.82 -11.63
CA GLU A 22 12.80 12.51 -12.64
C GLU A 22 12.37 13.07 -14.02
N LEU A 23 13.33 13.22 -14.91
CA LEU A 23 13.13 13.42 -16.35
C LEU A 23 12.91 12.07 -17.03
N PRO A 24 12.36 12.03 -18.26
CA PRO A 24 12.28 10.80 -19.05
C PRO A 24 13.63 10.11 -19.30
N SER A 25 14.74 10.85 -19.21
CA SER A 25 16.10 10.30 -19.28
C SER A 25 16.52 9.52 -18.03
N GLY A 26 15.76 9.58 -16.94
CA GLY A 26 16.11 9.02 -15.62
C GLY A 26 16.97 9.96 -14.76
N GLU A 27 17.32 11.16 -15.27
CA GLU A 27 18.04 12.16 -14.48
C GLU A 27 17.09 12.93 -13.55
N LEU A 28 17.62 13.45 -12.44
CA LEU A 28 16.86 14.34 -11.56
C LEU A 28 16.57 15.67 -12.25
N ASP A 29 15.29 16.04 -12.32
CA ASP A 29 14.88 17.33 -12.85
C ASP A 29 15.18 18.44 -11.84
N ARG A 30 16.25 19.21 -12.09
CA ARG A 30 16.66 20.32 -11.21
C ARG A 30 15.63 21.46 -11.14
N SER A 31 14.74 21.55 -12.12
CA SER A 31 13.66 22.55 -12.13
C SER A 31 12.45 22.10 -11.33
N TYR A 32 12.37 20.79 -11.00
CA TYR A 32 11.23 20.23 -10.30
C TYR A 32 11.13 20.79 -8.88
N ARG A 33 9.97 21.39 -8.59
CA ARG A 33 9.63 21.99 -7.29
C ARG A 33 8.66 21.14 -6.48
N GLY A 34 8.37 19.92 -6.92
CA GLY A 34 7.49 19.02 -6.18
C GLY A 34 8.06 18.74 -4.80
N GLN A 35 7.20 18.86 -3.79
CA GLN A 35 7.55 18.54 -2.42
C GLN A 35 7.23 17.08 -2.15
N SER A 36 8.10 16.44 -1.39
CA SER A 36 7.86 15.08 -0.90
C SER A 36 7.76 13.98 -1.92
N THR A 37 8.74 13.97 -2.83
CA THR A 37 8.96 12.90 -3.80
C THR A 37 9.10 11.54 -3.12
N VAL A 38 9.97 11.43 -2.10
CA VAL A 38 10.20 10.17 -1.38
C VAL A 38 8.92 9.67 -0.73
N ARG A 39 8.15 10.54 -0.05
CA ARG A 39 6.83 10.19 0.50
C ARG A 39 5.87 9.72 -0.59
N ASN A 40 5.77 10.47 -1.68
CA ASN A 40 4.77 10.22 -2.72
C ASN A 40 5.06 8.92 -3.47
N VAL A 41 6.33 8.70 -3.85
CA VAL A 41 6.79 7.45 -4.46
C VAL A 41 6.53 6.27 -3.53
N CYS A 42 6.92 6.38 -2.25
CA CYS A 42 6.65 5.35 -1.25
C CYS A 42 5.15 5.05 -1.12
N ALA A 43 4.29 6.06 -1.17
CA ALA A 43 2.84 5.89 -1.05
C ALA A 43 2.23 5.15 -2.25
N VAL A 44 2.67 5.47 -3.48
CA VAL A 44 2.17 4.75 -4.66
C VAL A 44 2.77 3.36 -4.80
N ASP A 45 4.03 3.16 -4.40
CA ASP A 45 4.65 1.82 -4.30
C ASP A 45 3.78 0.95 -3.39
N LEU A 46 3.48 1.44 -2.19
CA LEU A 46 2.62 0.75 -1.23
C LEU A 46 1.23 0.47 -1.79
N ALA A 47 0.60 1.44 -2.46
CA ALA A 47 -0.73 1.25 -3.04
C ALA A 47 -0.75 0.16 -4.12
N LEU A 48 0.28 0.12 -4.97
CA LEU A 48 0.39 -0.81 -6.07
C LEU A 48 0.79 -2.22 -5.61
N THR A 49 1.67 -2.34 -4.63
CA THR A 49 2.20 -3.66 -4.20
C THR A 49 1.28 -4.40 -3.24
N SER A 50 0.30 -3.72 -2.65
CA SER A 50 -0.57 -4.29 -1.64
C SER A 50 -2.06 -4.31 -2.03
N GLY A 51 -2.40 -3.68 -3.15
CA GLY A 51 -3.78 -3.52 -3.63
C GLY A 51 -4.71 -2.74 -2.70
N MET A 52 -4.17 -1.97 -1.74
CA MET A 52 -4.99 -1.21 -0.78
C MET A 52 -5.79 -0.09 -1.47
N ARG A 53 -6.98 0.22 -0.92
CA ARG A 53 -7.72 1.43 -1.30
C ARG A 53 -7.02 2.68 -0.78
N LEU A 54 -7.26 3.82 -1.42
CA LEU A 54 -6.76 5.13 -0.98
C LEU A 54 -6.93 5.34 0.52
N THR A 55 -8.13 5.15 1.06
CA THR A 55 -8.39 5.29 2.49
C THR A 55 -7.47 4.39 3.32
N GLU A 56 -7.32 3.12 2.94
CA GLU A 56 -6.60 2.11 3.72
C GLU A 56 -5.10 2.44 3.82
N TRP A 57 -4.41 2.67 2.70
CA TRP A 57 -2.97 2.95 2.73
C TRP A 57 -2.66 4.36 3.23
N SER A 58 -3.52 5.36 2.96
CA SER A 58 -3.26 6.74 3.38
C SER A 58 -3.42 6.96 4.88
N THR A 59 -4.10 6.05 5.58
CA THR A 59 -4.34 6.09 7.03
C THR A 59 -3.52 5.07 7.81
N LEU A 60 -2.50 4.46 7.21
CA LEU A 60 -1.61 3.58 7.95
C LEU A 60 -0.87 4.35 9.04
N LEU A 61 -0.70 3.68 10.17
CA LEU A 61 0.13 4.12 11.27
C LEU A 61 1.55 3.62 11.06
N ASP A 62 2.53 4.40 11.51
CA ASP A 62 3.95 4.08 11.37
C ASP A 62 4.27 2.73 12.03
N ALA A 63 3.65 2.44 13.17
CA ALA A 63 3.84 1.19 13.88
C ALA A 63 3.25 -0.05 13.16
N GLU A 64 2.34 0.10 12.18
CA GLU A 64 1.75 -1.02 11.43
C GLU A 64 2.74 -1.62 10.41
N ILE A 65 3.83 -0.93 10.10
CA ILE A 65 4.91 -1.41 9.24
C ILE A 65 6.20 -1.41 10.07
N PRO A 66 6.49 -2.43 10.88
CA PRO A 66 7.73 -2.46 11.65
C PRO A 66 8.95 -2.48 10.71
N PRO A 67 10.10 -1.89 11.11
CA PRO A 67 11.34 -2.09 10.39
C PRO A 67 11.68 -3.58 10.42
N SER A 68 11.76 -4.21 9.25
CA SER A 68 11.99 -5.64 9.12
C SER A 68 12.90 -5.92 7.94
N GLY A 69 13.78 -6.92 8.09
CA GLY A 69 14.65 -7.36 6.99
C GLY A 69 13.89 -7.99 5.81
N GLY A 70 12.60 -8.30 5.98
CA GLY A 70 11.71 -8.89 4.97
C GLY A 70 10.36 -8.15 4.89
N GLY A 71 9.42 -8.72 4.15
CA GLY A 71 8.05 -8.19 4.07
C GLY A 71 7.28 -8.29 5.39
N THR A 72 6.16 -7.59 5.47
CA THR A 72 5.33 -7.55 6.68
C THR A 72 3.85 -7.68 6.36
N SER A 73 3.05 -8.08 7.34
CA SER A 73 1.61 -8.27 7.20
C SER A 73 0.85 -7.46 8.23
N LEU A 74 -0.26 -6.86 7.82
CA LEU A 74 -1.12 -6.10 8.71
C LEU A 74 -2.59 -6.44 8.47
N VAL A 75 -3.41 -6.18 9.49
CA VAL A 75 -4.85 -6.37 9.41
C VAL A 75 -5.52 -5.02 9.17
N LEU A 76 -6.34 -4.97 8.12
CA LEU A 76 -7.20 -3.82 7.83
C LEU A 76 -8.62 -4.13 8.29
N GLU A 77 -9.24 -3.20 9.02
CA GLU A 77 -10.64 -3.32 9.41
C GLU A 77 -11.37 -1.98 9.34
N ALA A 78 -11.24 -1.09 10.33
CA ALA A 78 -12.01 0.14 10.41
C ALA A 78 -11.78 1.11 9.23
N CYS A 79 -10.60 1.04 8.61
CA CYS A 79 -10.27 1.83 7.42
C CYS A 79 -10.71 1.16 6.10
N ALA A 80 -11.09 -0.11 6.15
CA ALA A 80 -11.53 -0.87 4.98
C ALA A 80 -12.98 -0.52 4.62
N LYS A 81 -13.31 -0.69 3.33
CA LYS A 81 -14.69 -0.49 2.87
C LYS A 81 -15.64 -1.40 3.65
N ASN A 82 -16.65 -0.80 4.28
CA ASN A 82 -17.64 -1.47 5.13
C ASN A 82 -17.02 -2.17 6.36
N ALA A 83 -15.89 -1.67 6.88
CA ALA A 83 -15.19 -2.21 8.04
C ALA A 83 -14.83 -3.71 7.92
N ARG A 84 -14.57 -4.19 6.69
CA ARG A 84 -14.32 -5.61 6.46
C ARG A 84 -12.89 -5.99 6.78
N ARG A 85 -12.75 -6.80 7.83
CA ARG A 85 -11.48 -7.35 8.28
C ARG A 85 -10.84 -8.20 7.19
N ARG A 86 -9.61 -7.87 6.80
CA ARG A 86 -8.76 -8.67 5.90
C ARG A 86 -7.28 -8.42 6.21
N ARG A 87 -6.43 -9.42 5.95
CA ARG A 87 -4.99 -9.22 5.99
C ARG A 87 -4.47 -8.70 4.66
N VAL A 88 -3.40 -7.92 4.73
CA VAL A 88 -2.62 -7.45 3.60
C VAL A 88 -1.16 -7.71 3.87
N TYR A 89 -0.45 -8.14 2.82
CA TYR A 89 0.99 -8.26 2.83
C TYR A 89 1.63 -7.08 2.10
N ILE A 90 2.75 -6.64 2.64
CA ILE A 90 3.59 -5.59 2.11
C ILE A 90 4.95 -6.24 1.82
N PRO A 91 5.38 -6.32 0.55
CA PRO A 91 6.65 -6.94 0.20
C PRO A 91 7.85 -6.22 0.82
N SER A 92 8.97 -6.93 0.99
CA SER A 92 10.20 -6.39 1.58
C SER A 92 10.74 -5.17 0.82
N SER A 93 10.62 -5.16 -0.50
CA SER A 93 10.97 -4.02 -1.37
C SER A 93 10.21 -2.74 -0.98
N THR A 94 8.92 -2.87 -0.66
CA THR A 94 8.07 -1.76 -0.23
C THR A 94 8.37 -1.33 1.21
N VAL A 95 8.66 -2.29 2.10
CA VAL A 95 9.12 -1.99 3.46
C VAL A 95 10.42 -1.17 3.43
N LYS A 96 11.38 -1.53 2.56
CA LYS A 96 12.62 -0.76 2.36
C LYS A 96 12.35 0.66 1.85
N ALA A 97 11.38 0.85 0.95
CA ALA A 97 10.97 2.18 0.50
C ALA A 97 10.37 3.02 1.65
N VAL A 98 9.58 2.38 2.52
CA VAL A 98 9.05 3.00 3.75
C VAL A 98 10.19 3.40 4.71
N GLU A 99 11.18 2.53 4.90
CA GLU A 99 12.36 2.82 5.73
C GLU A 99 13.19 3.99 5.19
N LEU A 100 13.40 4.05 3.87
CA LEU A 100 14.07 5.18 3.23
C LEU A 100 13.31 6.48 3.51
N TYR A 101 11.99 6.49 3.34
CA TYR A 101 11.14 7.63 3.64
C TYR A 101 11.22 8.05 5.12
N ARG A 102 11.17 7.09 6.05
CA ARG A 102 11.31 7.32 7.51
C ARG A 102 12.64 7.96 7.85
N GLY A 103 13.73 7.41 7.32
CA GLY A 103 15.10 7.84 7.60
C GLY A 103 15.46 9.20 7.00
N THR A 104 14.74 9.64 5.98
CA THR A 104 15.03 10.88 5.23
C THR A 104 13.95 11.94 5.44
N GLU A 105 12.96 11.98 4.54
CA GLU A 105 12.00 13.05 4.44
C GLU A 105 11.06 13.12 5.65
N ARG A 106 10.54 11.98 6.13
CA ARG A 106 9.58 11.96 7.23
C ARG A 106 10.14 12.63 8.47
N ARG A 107 11.36 12.24 8.87
CA ARG A 107 12.10 12.84 9.99
C ARG A 107 12.26 14.35 9.83
N SER A 108 12.61 14.81 8.62
CA SER A 108 12.74 16.24 8.31
C SER A 108 11.41 16.99 8.41
N LEU A 109 10.32 16.41 7.91
CA LEU A 109 8.98 16.98 7.96
C LEU A 109 8.46 17.08 9.40
N VAL A 110 8.62 16.03 10.21
CA VAL A 110 8.21 16.02 11.62
C VAL A 110 9.01 17.04 12.43
N ARG A 111 10.33 17.11 12.23
CA ARG A 111 11.18 18.14 12.89
C ARG A 111 10.73 19.55 12.55
N LYS A 112 10.44 19.84 11.27
CA LYS A 112 9.92 21.16 10.83
C LYS A 112 8.51 21.44 11.35
N ALA A 113 7.74 20.40 11.69
CA ALA A 113 6.36 20.51 12.14
C ALA A 113 6.20 20.70 13.65
N GLN A 114 7.27 20.60 14.46
CA GLN A 114 7.17 20.60 15.92
C GLN A 114 6.38 21.79 16.49
N ASN A 115 6.65 23.02 16.03
CA ASN A 115 5.91 24.21 16.48
C ASN A 115 4.42 24.17 16.10
N ALA A 116 4.05 23.51 15.00
CA ALA A 116 2.65 23.33 14.60
C ALA A 116 1.97 22.24 15.44
N LEU A 117 2.69 21.15 15.71
CA LEU A 117 2.22 20.04 16.54
C LEU A 117 2.00 20.48 17.99
N GLN A 118 2.95 21.21 18.57
CA GLN A 118 2.85 21.74 19.94
C GLN A 118 1.62 22.62 20.13
N ARG A 119 1.38 23.55 19.19
CA ARG A 119 0.17 24.41 19.23
C ARG A 119 -1.14 23.63 19.14
N LYS A 120 -1.13 22.46 18.50
CA LYS A 120 -2.31 21.62 18.31
C LYS A 120 -2.44 20.50 19.32
N LEU A 121 -1.43 20.28 20.16
CA LEU A 121 -1.39 19.17 21.12
C LEU A 121 -2.69 18.98 21.94
N PRO A 122 -3.39 20.04 22.41
CA PRO A 122 -4.67 19.88 23.12
C PRO A 122 -5.78 19.19 22.31
N THR A 123 -5.68 19.17 20.98
CA THR A 123 -6.64 18.55 20.06
C THR A 123 -6.24 17.16 19.61
N LEU A 124 -5.00 16.74 19.89
CA LEU A 124 -4.44 15.46 19.45
C LEU A 124 -4.80 14.33 20.43
N ALA A 125 -4.56 13.09 20.00
CA ALA A 125 -4.72 11.89 20.81
C ALA A 125 -3.32 11.38 21.18
N VAL A 126 -2.96 11.48 22.46
CA VAL A 126 -1.60 11.15 22.90
C VAL A 126 -1.53 9.68 23.29
N VAL A 127 -0.72 8.91 22.57
CA VAL A 127 -0.43 7.50 22.88
C VAL A 127 0.36 7.44 24.18
N THR A 128 -0.16 6.65 25.13
CA THR A 128 0.46 6.44 26.45
C THR A 128 1.14 5.09 26.54
N GLN A 129 0.60 4.07 25.86
CA GLN A 129 1.17 2.73 25.78
C GLN A 129 0.93 2.15 24.39
N PHE A 130 1.91 1.41 23.90
CA PHE A 130 1.81 0.66 22.66
C PHE A 130 2.30 -0.76 22.91
N ASP A 131 1.46 -1.74 22.60
CA ASP A 131 1.79 -3.17 22.65
C ASP A 131 1.84 -3.70 21.21
N PRO A 132 3.05 -3.78 20.60
CA PRO A 132 3.21 -4.30 19.25
C PRO A 132 2.79 -5.77 19.12
N ALA A 133 2.98 -6.58 20.18
CA ALA A 133 2.70 -8.01 20.15
C ALA A 133 1.18 -8.27 20.16
N ALA A 134 0.44 -7.50 20.95
CA ALA A 134 -1.02 -7.55 20.96
C ALA A 134 -1.67 -6.72 19.83
N GLY A 135 -0.90 -5.89 19.12
CA GLY A 135 -1.41 -4.95 18.13
C GLY A 135 -2.36 -3.89 18.72
N LYS A 136 -2.18 -3.55 20.01
CA LYS A 136 -3.05 -2.65 20.76
C LYS A 136 -2.34 -1.35 21.09
N VAL A 137 -3.10 -0.27 21.11
CA VAL A 137 -2.62 1.04 21.51
C VAL A 137 -3.56 1.66 22.53
N THR A 138 -2.96 2.18 23.59
CA THR A 138 -3.66 2.98 24.59
C THR A 138 -3.33 4.45 24.33
N TYR A 139 -4.35 5.28 24.23
CA TYR A 139 -4.19 6.71 23.99
C TYR A 139 -5.21 7.54 24.75
N ARG A 140 -4.82 8.77 25.09
CA ARG A 140 -5.65 9.77 25.75
C ARG A 140 -6.17 10.77 24.73
N HIS A 141 -7.49 10.93 24.63
CA HIS A 141 -8.12 11.94 23.78
C HIS A 141 -9.24 12.65 24.54
N LYS A 142 -9.19 13.99 24.59
CA LYS A 142 -10.17 14.82 25.32
C LYS A 142 -10.38 14.39 26.79
N GLY A 143 -9.30 13.98 27.46
CA GLY A 143 -9.32 13.54 28.86
C GLY A 143 -9.81 12.11 29.09
N LEU A 144 -10.16 11.37 28.04
CA LEU A 144 -10.57 9.97 28.13
C LEU A 144 -9.46 9.06 27.63
N ASP A 145 -9.16 8.01 28.39
CA ASP A 145 -8.24 6.95 27.98
C ASP A 145 -9.02 5.88 27.20
N LYS A 146 -8.47 5.47 26.06
CA LYS A 146 -9.00 4.43 25.19
C LYS A 146 -7.92 3.40 24.91
N CYS A 147 -8.29 2.13 24.87
CA CYS A 147 -7.43 1.03 24.45
C CYS A 147 -8.12 0.27 23.33
N GLU A 148 -7.51 0.26 22.15
CA GLU A 148 -8.10 -0.32 20.94
C GLU A 148 -7.03 -1.08 20.15
N GLU A 149 -7.45 -2.10 19.40
CA GLU A 149 -6.60 -2.73 18.38
C GLU A 149 -6.36 -1.74 17.24
N LEU A 150 -5.14 -1.69 16.70
CA LEU A 150 -4.79 -0.77 15.61
C LEU A 150 -5.78 -0.84 14.45
N ALA A 151 -6.15 -2.06 14.03
CA ALA A 151 -7.08 -2.31 12.93
C ALA A 151 -8.48 -1.73 13.17
N ALA A 152 -8.92 -1.66 14.43
CA ALA A 152 -10.24 -1.17 14.83
C ALA A 152 -10.32 0.36 14.93
N ILE A 153 -9.18 1.07 14.93
CA ILE A 153 -9.15 2.54 15.07
C ILE A 153 -9.64 3.18 13.77
N PRO A 154 -10.70 4.01 13.81
CA PRO A 154 -11.24 4.67 12.63
C PRO A 154 -10.26 5.69 11.99
N PRO A 155 -10.35 5.94 10.67
CA PRO A 155 -9.52 6.90 9.95
C PRO A 155 -9.39 8.26 10.63
N GLU A 156 -10.48 8.83 11.13
CA GLU A 156 -10.51 10.15 11.77
C GLU A 156 -9.69 10.19 13.06
N MET A 157 -9.66 9.09 13.81
CA MET A 157 -8.87 9.00 15.05
C MET A 157 -7.41 8.72 14.75
N ARG A 158 -7.11 7.83 13.80
CA ARG A 158 -5.73 7.52 13.36
C ARG A 158 -4.93 8.77 12.99
N ARG A 159 -5.59 9.77 12.39
CA ARG A 159 -4.97 11.05 11.99
C ARG A 159 -4.60 11.96 13.17
N LEU A 160 -5.13 11.72 14.35
CA LEU A 160 -4.91 12.51 15.56
C LEU A 160 -3.89 11.86 16.50
N LEU A 161 -3.58 10.58 16.31
CA LEU A 161 -2.66 9.84 17.16
C LEU A 161 -1.25 10.40 17.05
N VAL A 162 -0.66 10.73 18.19
CA VAL A 162 0.73 11.16 18.34
C VAL A 162 1.36 10.50 19.55
N ARG A 163 2.67 10.31 19.54
CA ARG A 163 3.48 9.97 20.71
C ARG A 163 4.27 11.21 21.12
N ILE A 164 4.55 11.34 22.42
CA ILE A 164 5.52 12.30 22.92
C ILE A 164 6.78 11.49 23.25
N ASP A 165 7.87 11.78 22.57
CA ASP A 165 9.16 11.13 22.82
C ASP A 165 9.78 11.67 24.12
N GLU A 166 10.80 10.99 24.64
CA GLU A 166 11.45 11.34 25.92
C GLU A 166 12.03 12.77 25.94
N ASP A 167 12.43 13.27 24.76
CA ASP A 167 12.93 14.63 24.57
C ASP A 167 11.83 15.70 24.49
N GLY A 168 10.56 15.29 24.63
CA GLY A 168 9.38 16.14 24.54
C GLY A 168 8.94 16.47 23.11
N SER A 169 9.60 15.91 22.09
CA SER A 169 9.16 16.05 20.71
C SER A 169 7.87 15.27 20.44
N ILE A 170 7.02 15.82 19.58
CA ILE A 170 5.73 15.20 19.21
C ILE A 170 5.93 14.44 17.91
N GLU A 171 5.72 13.14 17.96
CA GLU A 171 5.87 12.20 16.86
C GLU A 171 4.48 11.74 16.36
N PRO A 172 4.04 12.15 15.16
CA PRO A 172 2.78 11.67 14.59
C PRO A 172 2.80 10.15 14.40
N MET A 173 1.76 9.45 14.84
CA MET A 173 1.66 8.01 14.60
C MET A 173 1.28 7.68 13.16
N SER A 174 0.86 8.65 12.34
CA SER A 174 0.61 8.43 10.91
C SER A 174 1.91 8.13 10.16
N LEU A 175 1.87 7.14 9.26
CA LEU A 175 3.00 6.80 8.40
C LEU A 175 3.34 7.98 7.48
N PHE A 176 2.38 8.39 6.66
CA PHE A 176 2.56 9.53 5.75
C PHE A 176 2.31 10.85 6.45
N VAL A 177 3.27 11.76 6.37
CA VAL A 177 3.22 13.07 7.03
C VAL A 177 3.29 14.15 5.97
N GLY A 178 2.43 15.15 6.10
CA GLY A 178 2.37 16.34 5.27
C GLY A 178 2.93 17.57 5.98
N LYS A 179 2.71 18.73 5.38
CA LYS A 179 3.09 20.02 5.97
C LYS A 179 2.39 20.20 7.33
N GLY A 180 3.17 20.55 8.35
CA GLY A 180 2.65 20.76 9.70
C GLY A 180 2.39 19.49 10.51
N GLY A 181 2.91 18.33 10.07
CA GLY A 181 2.93 17.11 10.89
C GLY A 181 1.66 16.26 10.81
N HIS A 182 0.70 16.64 9.98
CA HIS A 182 -0.54 15.87 9.78
C HIS A 182 -0.49 15.01 8.52
N PRO A 183 -1.16 13.85 8.51
CA PRO A 183 -1.31 13.08 7.28
C PRO A 183 -2.07 13.87 6.22
N PRO A 184 -1.65 13.81 4.93
CA PRO A 184 -2.40 14.39 3.82
C PRO A 184 -3.84 13.85 3.79
N SER A 185 -4.81 14.71 3.47
CA SER A 185 -6.19 14.28 3.27
C SER A 185 -6.35 13.48 1.98
N GLN A 186 -7.44 12.72 1.84
CA GLN A 186 -7.77 12.04 0.58
C GLN A 186 -7.82 13.00 -0.61
N ARG A 187 -8.45 14.17 -0.43
CA ARG A 187 -8.46 15.24 -1.45
C ARG A 187 -7.03 15.64 -1.85
N ARG A 188 -6.13 15.75 -0.89
CA ARG A 188 -4.72 16.10 -1.16
C ARG A 188 -3.98 14.99 -1.89
N TRP A 189 -4.29 13.72 -1.61
CA TRP A 189 -3.76 12.61 -2.38
C TRP A 189 -4.26 12.62 -3.82
N HIS A 190 -5.55 12.87 -4.07
CA HIS A 190 -6.07 13.05 -5.43
C HIS A 190 -5.34 14.18 -6.18
N GLN A 191 -5.09 15.31 -5.51
CA GLN A 191 -4.28 16.39 -6.09
C GLN A 191 -2.86 15.94 -6.45
N TYR A 192 -2.20 15.12 -5.62
CA TYR A 192 -0.88 14.60 -5.98
C TYR A 192 -0.91 13.68 -7.21
N PHE A 193 -2.00 12.94 -7.43
CA PHE A 193 -2.19 12.19 -8.67
C PHE A 193 -2.44 13.13 -9.86
N GLU A 194 -3.26 14.17 -9.70
CA GLU A 194 -3.45 15.21 -10.73
C GLU A 194 -2.12 15.86 -11.11
N ASP A 195 -1.35 16.34 -10.12
CA ASP A 195 -0.03 16.96 -10.31
C ASP A 195 0.94 16.00 -11.06
N ALA A 196 0.91 14.70 -10.73
CA ALA A 196 1.75 13.68 -11.37
C ALA A 196 1.33 13.39 -12.82
N ASN A 197 0.02 13.35 -13.11
CA ASN A 197 -0.50 13.18 -14.46
C ASN A 197 -0.20 14.41 -15.34
N ASP A 198 -0.42 15.61 -14.80
CA ASP A 198 -0.11 16.87 -15.49
C ASP A 198 1.37 16.93 -15.84
N ARG A 199 2.25 16.53 -14.91
CA ARG A 199 3.69 16.44 -15.16
C ARG A 199 4.03 15.42 -16.25
N LEU A 200 3.42 14.25 -16.27
CA LEU A 200 3.64 13.29 -17.35
C LEU A 200 3.22 13.86 -18.71
N ALA A 201 2.09 14.56 -18.76
CA ALA A 201 1.58 15.17 -19.98
C ALA A 201 2.53 16.23 -20.56
N THR A 202 3.31 16.95 -19.73
CA THR A 202 4.27 17.95 -20.24
C THR A 202 5.42 17.34 -21.04
N PHE A 203 5.74 16.06 -20.84
CA PHE A 203 6.81 15.36 -21.55
C PHE A 203 6.33 14.63 -22.82
N GLY A 204 5.02 14.60 -23.07
CA GLY A 204 4.43 14.06 -24.30
C GLY A 204 4.98 12.68 -24.67
N SER A 205 5.47 12.54 -25.91
CA SER A 205 5.99 11.29 -26.46
C SER A 205 7.30 10.79 -25.86
N ALA A 206 7.97 11.57 -24.99
CA ALA A 206 9.14 11.10 -24.26
C ALA A 206 8.76 10.15 -23.11
N THR A 207 7.48 10.10 -22.75
CA THR A 207 6.93 9.15 -21.77
C THR A 207 6.16 8.05 -22.49
N PRO A 208 6.00 6.86 -21.89
CA PRO A 208 5.11 5.85 -22.44
C PRO A 208 3.70 6.42 -22.61
N THR A 209 2.96 5.95 -23.61
CA THR A 209 1.57 6.39 -23.84
C THR A 209 0.74 6.15 -22.58
N MET A 210 0.47 7.23 -21.85
CA MET A 210 -0.30 7.19 -20.62
C MET A 210 -1.79 7.23 -20.92
N PRO A 211 -2.62 6.62 -20.09
CA PRO A 211 -4.04 6.93 -20.11
C PRO A 211 -4.29 8.40 -19.70
N LEU A 212 -5.48 8.93 -20.00
CA LEU A 212 -5.84 10.33 -19.76
C LEU A 212 -5.49 10.83 -18.34
N ALA A 213 -5.76 10.01 -17.33
CA ALA A 213 -5.36 10.28 -15.95
C ALA A 213 -5.30 8.96 -15.20
N VAL A 214 -4.16 8.68 -14.56
CA VAL A 214 -4.01 7.58 -13.61
C VAL A 214 -4.55 7.99 -12.25
N THR A 215 -5.30 7.11 -11.60
CA THR A 215 -5.94 7.31 -10.30
C THR A 215 -5.50 6.23 -9.31
N PRO A 216 -5.74 6.41 -7.99
CA PRO A 216 -5.50 5.34 -7.00
C PRO A 216 -6.24 4.04 -7.32
N HIS A 217 -7.37 4.11 -8.02
CA HIS A 217 -8.16 2.92 -8.37
C HIS A 217 -7.45 2.08 -9.46
N ASP A 218 -6.72 2.72 -10.37
CA ASP A 218 -5.93 2.03 -11.40
C ASP A 218 -4.77 1.26 -10.80
N LEU A 219 -4.12 1.78 -9.75
CA LEU A 219 -3.07 1.04 -9.03
C LEU A 219 -3.64 -0.25 -8.42
N ARG A 220 -4.83 -0.16 -7.81
CA ARG A 220 -5.52 -1.33 -7.27
C ARG A 220 -5.95 -2.33 -8.34
N HIS A 221 -6.40 -1.85 -9.50
CA HIS A 221 -6.71 -2.71 -10.65
C HIS A 221 -5.46 -3.39 -11.21
N THR A 222 -4.36 -2.65 -11.32
CA THR A 222 -3.06 -3.18 -11.75
C THR A 222 -2.60 -4.28 -10.82
N PHE A 223 -2.62 -4.04 -9.50
CA PHE A 223 -2.35 -5.07 -8.49
C PHE A 223 -3.22 -6.31 -8.72
N ALA A 224 -4.53 -6.13 -8.89
CA ALA A 224 -5.45 -7.24 -8.98
C ALA A 224 -5.21 -8.13 -10.20
N VAL A 225 -4.95 -7.53 -11.37
CA VAL A 225 -4.65 -8.27 -12.60
C VAL A 225 -3.35 -9.05 -12.48
N VAL A 226 -2.30 -8.41 -11.98
CA VAL A 226 -0.96 -9.01 -11.84
C VAL A 226 -0.94 -10.11 -10.79
N MET A 227 -1.59 -9.87 -9.66
CA MET A 227 -1.75 -10.86 -8.59
C MET A 227 -2.55 -12.06 -9.07
N LEU A 228 -3.63 -11.84 -9.84
CA LEU A 228 -4.42 -12.93 -10.41
C LEU A 228 -3.58 -13.82 -11.33
N ARG A 229 -2.77 -13.20 -12.20
CA ARG A 229 -1.87 -13.93 -13.10
C ARG A 229 -0.88 -14.78 -12.32
N SER A 230 -0.22 -14.19 -11.32
CA SER A 230 0.74 -14.88 -10.45
C SER A 230 0.10 -16.07 -9.74
N LEU A 231 -1.12 -15.89 -9.21
CA LEU A 231 -1.88 -16.97 -8.56
C LEU A 231 -2.27 -18.07 -9.56
N GLN A 232 -2.68 -17.73 -10.79
CA GLN A 232 -3.01 -18.72 -11.82
C GLN A 232 -1.79 -19.52 -12.28
N GLN A 233 -0.64 -18.87 -12.45
CA GLN A 233 0.62 -19.55 -12.76
C GLN A 233 0.99 -20.55 -11.66
N ARG A 234 0.84 -20.17 -10.39
CA ARG A 234 1.08 -21.04 -9.25
C ARG A 234 0.10 -22.19 -9.13
N ALA A 235 -1.20 -21.93 -9.33
CA ALA A 235 -2.20 -22.99 -9.38
C ALA A 235 -1.89 -24.00 -10.51
N THR A 236 -1.41 -23.52 -11.67
CA THR A 236 -1.00 -24.38 -12.79
C THR A 236 0.23 -25.22 -12.44
N GLN A 237 1.25 -24.62 -11.82
CA GLN A 237 2.44 -25.33 -11.35
C GLN A 237 2.09 -26.39 -10.31
N PHE A 238 1.20 -26.07 -9.38
CA PHE A 238 0.70 -27.00 -8.37
C PHE A 238 0.01 -28.20 -9.02
N GLU A 239 -0.93 -27.97 -9.95
CA GLU A 239 -1.60 -29.06 -10.67
C GLU A 239 -0.63 -29.91 -11.51
N GLN A 240 0.41 -29.31 -12.09
CA GLN A 240 1.45 -30.05 -12.82
C GLN A 240 2.34 -30.90 -11.89
N SER A 241 2.57 -30.44 -10.66
CA SER A 241 3.38 -31.15 -9.66
C SER A 241 2.66 -32.31 -8.97
N ARG A 242 1.33 -32.42 -9.14
CA ARG A 242 0.52 -33.46 -8.50
C ARG A 242 0.85 -34.86 -9.01
N PRO A 243 0.91 -35.87 -8.13
CA PRO A 243 1.02 -37.26 -8.54
C PRO A 243 -0.13 -37.64 -9.49
N ARG A 244 0.19 -38.35 -10.58
CA ARG A 244 -0.82 -38.82 -11.57
C ARG A 244 -1.82 -39.83 -10.99
N THR A 245 -1.56 -40.34 -9.80
CA THR A 245 -2.40 -41.30 -9.08
C THR A 245 -3.10 -40.61 -7.91
N GLY A 246 -4.40 -40.39 -8.04
CA GLY A 246 -5.25 -39.76 -7.02
C GLY A 246 -5.99 -38.54 -7.56
N PHE A 247 -7.20 -38.30 -7.05
CA PHE A 247 -7.91 -37.04 -7.25
C PHE A 247 -7.56 -36.10 -6.10
N GLY A 248 -7.23 -34.85 -6.40
CA GLY A 248 -7.05 -33.81 -5.39
C GLY A 248 -8.33 -33.62 -4.58
N THR A 249 -8.20 -33.26 -3.30
CA THR A 249 -9.39 -33.01 -2.47
C THR A 249 -10.08 -31.72 -2.94
N ILE A 250 -11.41 -31.65 -2.78
CA ILE A 250 -12.19 -30.41 -3.05
C ILE A 250 -11.61 -29.24 -2.24
N SER A 251 -11.18 -29.51 -1.01
CA SER A 251 -10.54 -28.53 -0.13
C SER A 251 -9.26 -27.95 -0.74
N GLU A 252 -8.37 -28.77 -1.30
CA GLU A 252 -7.16 -28.30 -1.99
C GLU A 252 -7.51 -27.40 -3.18
N HIS A 253 -8.48 -27.79 -4.01
CA HIS A 253 -8.91 -26.99 -5.15
C HIS A 253 -9.50 -25.62 -4.75
N ILE A 254 -10.14 -25.54 -3.58
CA ILE A 254 -10.65 -24.27 -3.03
C ILE A 254 -9.51 -23.40 -2.50
N ILE A 255 -8.54 -23.97 -1.79
CA ILE A 255 -7.39 -23.25 -1.20
C ILE A 255 -6.52 -22.64 -2.31
N HIS A 256 -6.21 -23.42 -3.33
CA HIS A 256 -5.37 -22.96 -4.44
C HIS A 256 -6.17 -22.24 -5.53
N ASN A 257 -7.43 -21.85 -5.27
CA ASN A 257 -8.25 -21.15 -6.25
C ASN A 257 -7.80 -19.68 -6.39
N PRO A 258 -7.25 -19.27 -7.55
CA PRO A 258 -6.70 -17.92 -7.73
C PRO A 258 -7.72 -16.80 -7.49
N LEU A 259 -8.98 -17.01 -7.87
CA LEU A 259 -10.03 -16.01 -7.72
C LEU A 259 -10.47 -15.84 -6.28
N LEU A 260 -10.57 -16.93 -5.51
CA LEU A 260 -10.93 -16.86 -4.10
C LEU A 260 -9.83 -16.20 -3.28
N THR A 261 -8.57 -16.54 -3.56
CA THR A 261 -7.40 -15.88 -2.94
C THR A 261 -7.40 -14.38 -3.24
N LEU A 262 -7.56 -13.99 -4.50
CA LEU A 262 -7.63 -12.58 -4.88
C LEU A 262 -8.84 -11.86 -4.26
N GLN A 263 -10.00 -12.52 -4.19
CA GLN A 263 -11.20 -11.96 -3.58
C GLN A 263 -10.98 -11.63 -2.10
N ARG A 264 -10.33 -12.54 -1.34
CA ARG A 264 -9.95 -12.33 0.06
C ARG A 264 -8.93 -11.20 0.19
N LEU A 265 -7.86 -11.26 -0.60
CA LEU A 265 -6.84 -10.21 -0.63
C LEU A 265 -7.45 -8.84 -0.90
N LEU A 266 -8.43 -8.71 -1.80
CA LEU A 266 -9.07 -7.42 -2.10
C LEU A 266 -10.22 -7.05 -1.16
N GLY A 267 -10.71 -7.98 -0.32
CA GLY A 267 -11.89 -7.76 0.52
C GLY A 267 -13.19 -7.60 -0.29
N HIS A 268 -13.33 -8.32 -1.40
CA HIS A 268 -14.50 -8.24 -2.28
C HIS A 268 -15.67 -9.07 -1.73
N ALA A 269 -16.86 -8.45 -1.68
CA ALA A 269 -18.10 -9.13 -1.23
C ALA A 269 -18.56 -10.21 -2.19
N SER A 270 -18.52 -9.87 -3.46
CA SER A 270 -19.09 -10.67 -4.52
C SER A 270 -17.95 -11.21 -5.37
N PRO A 271 -17.96 -12.51 -5.69
CA PRO A 271 -17.07 -13.09 -6.70
C PRO A 271 -17.18 -12.35 -8.03
N SER A 272 -18.38 -11.87 -8.40
CA SER A 272 -18.58 -11.12 -9.65
C SER A 272 -17.72 -9.85 -9.74
N THR A 273 -17.39 -9.20 -8.61
CA THR A 273 -16.48 -8.04 -8.59
C THR A 273 -15.06 -8.46 -8.96
N THR A 274 -14.63 -9.65 -8.52
CA THR A 274 -13.29 -10.19 -8.79
C THR A 274 -13.19 -10.79 -10.19
N MET A 275 -14.25 -11.46 -10.66
CA MET A 275 -14.31 -12.07 -12.00
C MET A 275 -14.09 -11.07 -13.14
N VAL A 276 -14.38 -9.77 -12.92
CA VAL A 276 -14.10 -8.72 -13.91
C VAL A 276 -12.64 -8.77 -14.36
N TYR A 277 -11.70 -9.11 -13.48
CA TYR A 277 -10.26 -9.15 -13.79
C TYR A 277 -9.87 -10.29 -14.74
N LEU A 278 -10.63 -11.38 -14.82
CA LEU A 278 -10.31 -12.52 -15.71
C LEU A 278 -10.14 -12.09 -17.17
N ARG A 279 -10.94 -11.11 -17.60
CA ARG A 279 -10.90 -10.58 -18.98
C ARG A 279 -9.60 -9.84 -19.30
N TYR A 280 -8.84 -9.44 -18.29
CA TYR A 280 -7.65 -8.61 -18.42
C TYR A 280 -6.36 -9.37 -18.06
N VAL A 281 -6.45 -10.61 -17.59
CA VAL A 281 -5.26 -11.40 -17.26
C VAL A 281 -4.50 -11.81 -18.52
N ASP A 282 -5.23 -12.22 -19.57
CA ASP A 282 -4.62 -12.59 -20.85
C ASP A 282 -4.00 -11.39 -21.57
N GLU A 283 -4.50 -10.18 -21.31
CA GLU A 283 -3.98 -8.90 -21.81
C GLU A 283 -2.86 -8.33 -20.94
N SER A 284 -2.60 -8.92 -19.77
CA SER A 284 -1.55 -8.42 -18.89
C SER A 284 -0.18 -8.64 -19.54
N ASP A 285 0.59 -7.56 -19.66
CA ASP A 285 1.92 -7.58 -20.28
C ASP A 285 2.91 -8.36 -19.40
N GLU A 286 3.70 -9.26 -19.99
CA GLU A 286 4.76 -10.02 -19.29
C GLU A 286 5.76 -9.09 -18.59
N LEU A 287 5.95 -7.86 -19.08
CA LEU A 287 6.80 -6.86 -18.44
C LEU A 287 6.25 -6.41 -17.09
N ILE A 288 4.93 -6.35 -16.91
CA ILE A 288 4.30 -6.02 -15.61
C ILE A 288 4.57 -7.16 -14.62
N GLN A 289 4.51 -8.40 -15.09
CA GLN A 289 4.77 -9.58 -14.28
C GLN A 289 6.22 -9.59 -13.77
N ARG A 290 7.21 -9.35 -14.63
CA ARG A 290 8.63 -9.24 -14.22
C ARG A 290 8.88 -8.10 -13.24
N ALA A 291 8.17 -6.99 -13.39
CA ALA A 291 8.26 -5.87 -12.45
C ALA A 291 7.70 -6.21 -11.07
N PHE A 292 6.58 -6.91 -11.03
CA PHE A 292 6.00 -7.41 -9.79
C PHE A 292 6.88 -8.49 -9.16
N GLU A 293 7.50 -9.35 -9.98
CA GLU A 293 8.50 -10.32 -9.53
C GLU A 293 9.74 -9.63 -8.97
N SER A 294 10.15 -8.48 -9.52
CA SER A 294 11.24 -7.67 -8.94
C SER A 294 10.88 -7.04 -7.59
N TRP A 295 9.59 -7.02 -7.24
CA TRP A 295 9.10 -6.59 -5.92
C TRP A 295 8.98 -7.75 -4.92
N ASN A 296 9.09 -9.00 -5.37
CA ASN A 296 9.12 -10.17 -4.50
C ASN A 296 10.36 -10.14 -3.60
N ASP A 297 10.24 -10.81 -2.45
CA ASP A 297 11.34 -10.92 -1.51
C ASP A 297 12.40 -11.89 -2.05
N ASN A 298 13.65 -11.75 -1.58
CA ASN A 298 14.71 -12.71 -1.87
C ASN A 298 14.42 -14.09 -1.25
N THR A 299 13.49 -14.14 -0.30
CA THR A 299 13.14 -15.34 0.49
C THR A 299 11.76 -15.90 0.17
N MET A 300 10.80 -15.08 -0.29
CA MET A 300 9.40 -15.48 -0.48
C MET A 300 8.68 -14.58 -1.47
N ASP A 301 8.09 -15.16 -2.52
CA ASP A 301 7.23 -14.39 -3.42
C ASP A 301 5.84 -14.13 -2.82
N TYR A 302 5.20 -13.04 -3.27
CA TYR A 302 3.89 -12.60 -2.73
C TYR A 302 2.84 -13.70 -2.86
N ALA A 303 2.87 -14.45 -3.95
CA ALA A 303 1.87 -15.45 -4.24
C ALA A 303 2.05 -16.74 -3.42
N THR A 304 3.24 -17.10 -2.93
CA THR A 304 3.33 -18.14 -1.86
C THR A 304 2.85 -17.58 -0.57
N TYR A 305 3.24 -16.37 -0.21
CA TYR A 305 2.72 -15.76 1.00
C TYR A 305 1.19 -15.83 1.06
N ALA A 306 0.52 -15.42 -0.02
CA ALA A 306 -0.94 -15.40 -0.05
C ALA A 306 -1.56 -16.80 0.03
N LEU A 307 -0.88 -17.85 -0.42
CA LEU A 307 -1.35 -19.23 -0.32
C LEU A 307 -1.05 -19.82 1.06
N ASP A 308 0.16 -19.64 1.57
CA ASP A 308 0.60 -20.09 2.90
C ASP A 308 -0.27 -19.47 4.00
N GLU A 309 -0.65 -18.19 3.86
CA GLU A 309 -1.55 -17.52 4.79
C GLU A 309 -2.92 -18.21 4.85
N LEU A 310 -3.48 -18.58 3.69
CA LEU A 310 -4.77 -19.27 3.63
C LEU A 310 -4.70 -20.69 4.22
N GLU A 311 -3.55 -21.35 4.10
CA GLU A 311 -3.31 -22.65 4.70
C GLU A 311 -3.19 -22.56 6.23
N ALA A 312 -2.57 -21.48 6.74
CA ALA A 312 -2.39 -21.23 8.16
C ALA A 312 -3.68 -20.81 8.90
N GLU A 313 -4.72 -20.37 8.19
CA GLU A 313 -6.05 -20.07 8.75
C GLU A 313 -6.93 -21.32 9.03
N ARG A 314 -6.36 -22.54 8.93
CA ARG A 314 -6.99 -23.82 9.33
C ARG A 314 -7.05 -24.02 10.84
#